data_AF-A0A6I9YVF5-F1
#
_entry.id   AF-A0A6I9YVF5-F1
#
_cell.length_a   1.000
_cell.length_b   1.000
_cell.length_c   1.000
_cell.angle_alpha   90.00
_cell.angle_beta   90.00
_cell.angle_gamma   90.00
#
_symmetry.space_group_name_H-M   'P 1'
#
loop_
_entity.id
_entity.type
_entity.pdbx_description
1 polymer ?
#
loop_
_entity_poly.entity_id
_entity_poly.type
_entity_poly.pdbx_seq_one_letter_code
_entity_poly.pdbx_strand_id
1 'polypeptide(L)'
;MRAAAAAAAPWAGLALLWAAGFCAGDAKGYRRRVSLEYNPGWASSRVNLLHTRAVGLNDTLHYVWSTIGVPTVLLVYTASDSSSLRVNWTQLLSSSPAGAIRIDPADSVLYSTAVVFPRLWEYNGSNTSDLSLVKAGQVYPSYNLANFTWASLDGRMNETTLSADFQGSAQE
;
A
#
# COMPACT_ATOMS: atom_id res chain seq x y z
N MET A 1 -1.02 10.15 47.74
CA MET A 1 -1.86 9.64 46.64
C MET A 1 -1.34 10.24 45.33
N ARG A 2 -0.65 9.45 44.51
CA ARG A 2 -0.16 9.87 43.19
C ARG A 2 -1.20 9.45 42.15
N ALA A 3 -1.73 10.42 41.40
CA ALA A 3 -2.59 10.14 40.25
C ALA A 3 -1.73 9.56 39.13
N ALA A 4 -2.12 8.40 38.61
CA ALA A 4 -1.50 7.77 37.46
C ALA A 4 -1.90 8.54 36.19
N ALA A 5 -0.91 8.98 35.42
CA ALA A 5 -1.13 9.49 34.07
C ALA A 5 -1.51 8.34 33.15
N ALA A 6 -2.74 8.36 32.63
CA ALA A 6 -3.21 7.39 31.66
C ALA A 6 -2.46 7.60 30.33
N ALA A 7 -1.76 6.56 29.89
CA ALA A 7 -1.11 6.52 28.57
C ALA A 7 -2.17 6.61 27.48
N ALA A 8 -2.10 7.65 26.64
CA ALA A 8 -2.95 7.79 25.48
C ALA A 8 -2.64 6.66 24.47
N ALA A 9 -3.67 5.89 24.12
CA ALA A 9 -3.60 4.77 23.21
C ALA A 9 -3.18 5.18 21.77
N PRO A 10 -2.63 4.27 20.95
CA PRO A 10 -2.05 4.57 19.63
C PRO A 10 -3.06 4.57 18.46
N TRP A 11 -4.35 4.68 18.75
CA TRP A 11 -5.45 4.61 17.78
C TRP A 11 -5.60 5.84 16.86
N ALA A 12 -4.83 6.92 17.08
CA ALA A 12 -4.88 8.12 16.25
C ALA A 12 -4.42 7.90 14.79
N GLY A 13 -3.63 6.85 14.52
CA GLY A 13 -3.17 6.52 13.17
C GLY A 13 -4.25 5.93 12.25
N LEU A 14 -5.29 5.28 12.82
CA LEU A 14 -6.41 4.73 12.03
C LEU A 14 -7.57 5.72 11.87
N ALA A 15 -7.63 6.80 12.65
CA ALA A 15 -8.67 7.82 12.49
C ALA A 15 -8.53 8.61 11.17
N LEU A 16 -7.32 8.67 10.60
CA LEU A 16 -7.08 9.26 9.27
C LEU A 16 -7.66 8.45 8.10
N LEU A 17 -8.03 7.18 8.33
CA LEU A 17 -8.78 6.39 7.34
C LEU A 17 -10.28 6.71 7.31
N TRP A 18 -10.80 7.47 8.29
CA TRP A 18 -12.21 7.87 8.36
C TRP A 18 -12.45 9.39 8.37
N ALA A 19 -11.48 10.18 8.84
CA ALA A 19 -11.63 11.62 8.98
C ALA A 19 -11.52 12.43 7.68
N ALA A 20 -11.12 11.83 6.55
CA ALA A 20 -11.25 12.45 5.23
C ALA A 20 -12.66 12.30 4.60
N GLY A 21 -13.61 11.69 5.32
CA GLY A 21 -14.97 11.44 4.85
C GLY A 21 -16.06 12.34 5.46
N PHE A 22 -15.75 13.23 6.40
CA PHE A 22 -16.75 14.01 7.12
C PHE A 22 -16.38 15.49 7.24
N CYS A 23 -16.37 16.18 6.11
CA CYS A 23 -16.73 17.59 6.05
C CYS A 23 -17.82 17.71 4.97
N ALA A 24 -18.95 18.32 5.33
CA ALA A 24 -20.19 18.34 4.57
C ALA A 24 -19.97 18.69 3.08
N GLY A 25 -20.04 17.66 2.24
CA GLY A 25 -20.17 17.76 0.79
C GLY A 25 -21.18 16.69 0.38
N ASP A 26 -22.13 17.06 -0.46
CA ASP A 26 -23.18 16.19 -0.96
C ASP A 26 -22.61 14.82 -1.39
N ALA A 27 -23.01 13.74 -0.69
CA ALA A 27 -22.61 12.36 -0.98
C ALA A 27 -23.13 11.86 -2.37
N LYS A 28 -23.77 12.75 -3.14
CA LYS A 28 -24.17 12.53 -4.54
C LYS A 28 -23.39 13.33 -5.60
N GLY A 29 -22.25 13.96 -5.27
CA GLY A 29 -21.54 14.80 -6.26
C GLY A 29 -20.02 14.63 -6.35
N TYR A 30 -19.34 14.37 -5.23
CA TYR A 30 -17.88 14.32 -5.25
C TYR A 30 -17.37 12.99 -5.84
N ARG A 31 -16.57 13.08 -6.89
CA ARG A 31 -15.90 11.94 -7.54
C ARG A 31 -14.44 12.28 -7.75
N ARG A 32 -13.57 11.29 -7.57
CA ARG A 32 -12.18 11.36 -7.99
C ARG A 32 -12.05 10.74 -9.38
N ARG A 33 -11.22 11.33 -10.25
CA ARG A 33 -10.81 10.69 -11.49
C ARG A 33 -9.67 9.73 -11.17
N VAL A 34 -9.92 8.44 -11.36
CA VAL A 34 -8.96 7.37 -11.05
C VAL A 34 -8.29 6.89 -12.32
N SER A 35 -6.98 6.65 -12.24
CA SER A 35 -6.18 6.04 -13.29
C SER A 35 -5.22 5.04 -12.68
N LEU A 36 -4.90 3.99 -13.43
CA LEU A 36 -3.89 3.00 -13.07
C LEU A 36 -2.76 3.05 -14.10
N GLU A 37 -1.53 2.91 -13.63
CA GLU A 37 -0.35 2.82 -14.47
C GLU A 37 0.57 1.71 -13.94
N TYR A 38 0.77 0.68 -14.76
CA TYR A 38 1.69 -0.42 -14.46
C TYR A 38 3.10 -0.05 -14.95
N ASN A 39 4.06 -0.16 -14.03
CA ASN A 39 5.45 0.22 -14.21
C ASN A 39 5.62 1.61 -14.91
N PRO A 40 5.19 2.72 -14.28
CA PRO A 40 5.25 4.05 -14.85
C PRO A 40 6.61 4.42 -15.44
N GLY A 41 6.63 4.78 -16.73
CA GLY A 41 7.86 5.14 -17.44
C GLY A 41 8.84 3.98 -17.70
N TRP A 42 8.40 2.71 -17.62
CA TRP A 42 9.25 1.56 -17.92
C TRP A 42 8.50 0.43 -18.65
N ALA A 43 9.10 -0.06 -19.74
CA ALA A 43 8.49 -1.07 -20.62
C ALA A 43 8.68 -2.53 -20.14
N SER A 44 9.42 -2.76 -19.06
CA SER A 44 9.70 -4.10 -18.56
C SER A 44 8.60 -4.61 -17.64
N SER A 45 8.26 -5.88 -17.77
CA SER A 45 7.33 -6.61 -16.89
C SER A 45 8.05 -7.49 -15.84
N ARG A 46 9.37 -7.34 -15.69
CA ARG A 46 10.20 -8.17 -14.78
C ARG A 46 9.87 -8.03 -13.30
N VAL A 47 9.30 -6.90 -12.90
CA VAL A 47 8.86 -6.63 -11.54
C VAL A 47 7.51 -5.95 -11.59
N ASN A 48 6.85 -5.82 -10.44
CA ASN A 48 5.58 -5.15 -10.38
C ASN A 48 5.62 -3.90 -9.50
N LEU A 49 5.25 -2.78 -10.10
CA LEU A 49 4.84 -1.55 -9.42
C LEU A 49 3.58 -1.03 -10.14
N LEU A 50 2.51 -0.84 -9.39
CA LEU A 50 1.25 -0.31 -9.87
C LEU A 50 0.97 1.00 -9.17
N HIS A 51 0.83 2.07 -9.96
CA HIS A 51 0.42 3.37 -9.45
C HIS A 51 -1.08 3.56 -9.69
N THR A 52 -1.85 3.69 -8.63
CA THR A 52 -3.22 4.20 -8.68
C THR A 52 -3.20 5.69 -8.32
N ARG A 53 -3.69 6.54 -9.22
CA ARG A 53 -3.80 7.99 -9.02
C ARG A 53 -5.27 8.38 -8.99
N ALA A 54 -5.73 8.93 -7.88
CA ALA A 54 -7.10 9.38 -7.70
C ALA A 54 -7.16 10.90 -7.49
N VAL A 55 -7.38 11.63 -8.58
CA VAL A 55 -7.39 13.10 -8.63
C VAL A 55 -8.75 13.62 -8.17
N GLY A 56 -8.76 14.45 -7.13
CA GLY A 56 -9.93 15.18 -6.67
C GLY A 56 -9.97 16.60 -7.25
N LEU A 57 -10.65 17.52 -6.55
CA LEU A 57 -10.80 18.91 -7.01
C LEU A 57 -9.49 19.69 -6.88
N ASN A 58 -8.84 19.61 -5.72
CA ASN A 58 -7.62 20.35 -5.39
C ASN A 58 -6.56 19.44 -4.75
N ASP A 59 -6.72 18.12 -4.87
CA ASP A 59 -5.92 17.14 -4.17
C ASP A 59 -5.74 15.86 -4.99
N THR A 60 -4.76 15.04 -4.62
CA THR A 60 -4.53 13.73 -5.24
C THR A 60 -4.18 12.71 -4.17
N LEU A 61 -4.79 11.52 -4.28
CA LEU A 61 -4.36 10.32 -3.57
C LEU A 61 -3.53 9.45 -4.52
N HIS A 62 -2.34 9.06 -4.06
CA HIS A 62 -1.47 8.11 -4.74
C HIS A 62 -1.40 6.83 -3.92
N TYR A 63 -1.69 5.70 -4.56
CA TYR A 63 -1.38 4.37 -4.04
C TYR A 63 -0.31 3.76 -4.93
N VAL A 64 0.83 3.40 -4.36
CA VAL A 64 1.93 2.77 -5.10
C VAL A 64 2.09 1.36 -4.55
N TRP A 65 1.47 0.40 -5.22
CA TRP A 65 1.55 -1.01 -4.89
C TRP A 65 2.79 -1.62 -5.55
N SER A 66 3.54 -2.46 -4.84
CA SER A 66 4.68 -3.16 -5.44
C SER A 66 4.90 -4.51 -4.79
N THR A 67 5.44 -5.44 -5.58
CA THR A 67 5.99 -6.72 -5.11
C THR A 67 7.50 -6.82 -5.34
N ILE A 68 8.18 -5.67 -5.48
CA ILE A 68 9.66 -5.61 -5.42
C ILE A 68 10.06 -5.84 -3.95
N GLY A 69 10.61 -7.01 -3.66
CA GLY A 69 10.84 -7.44 -2.27
C GLY A 69 9.53 -7.93 -1.64
N VAL A 70 9.12 -7.33 -0.52
CA VAL A 70 7.86 -7.67 0.16
C VAL A 70 6.69 -6.86 -0.42
N PRO A 71 5.49 -7.45 -0.57
CA PRO A 71 4.31 -6.71 -0.99
C PRO A 71 4.09 -5.49 -0.10
N THR A 72 4.03 -4.32 -0.74
CA THR A 72 3.97 -3.04 -0.06
C THR A 72 3.05 -2.10 -0.82
N VAL A 73 2.31 -1.27 -0.08
CA VAL A 73 1.62 -0.10 -0.63
C VAL A 73 2.13 1.17 0.04
N LEU A 74 2.57 2.13 -0.75
CA LEU A 74 2.79 3.51 -0.31
C LEU A 74 1.51 4.30 -0.54
N LEU A 75 1.07 5.02 0.49
CA LEU A 75 -0.08 5.91 0.41
C LEU A 75 0.44 7.33 0.55
N VAL A 76 0.15 8.18 -0.44
CA VAL A 76 0.56 9.59 -0.42
C VAL A 76 -0.63 10.48 -0.73
N TYR A 77 -0.80 11.53 0.07
CA TYR A 77 -1.82 12.55 -0.11
C TYR A 77 -1.16 13.89 -0.41
N THR A 78 -1.62 14.56 -1.47
CA THR A 78 -1.07 15.86 -1.90
C THR A 78 -2.15 16.92 -2.01
N ALA A 79 -1.83 18.16 -1.62
CA ALA A 79 -2.62 19.36 -1.91
C ALA A 79 -2.37 19.89 -3.33
N SER A 80 -2.47 19.00 -4.32
CA SER A 80 -2.34 19.30 -5.74
C SER A 80 -3.11 18.28 -6.54
N ASP A 81 -3.87 18.73 -7.54
CA ASP A 81 -4.59 17.92 -8.54
C ASP A 81 -3.69 17.49 -9.73
N SER A 82 -2.48 18.04 -9.77
CA SER A 82 -1.48 17.88 -10.84
C SER A 82 -0.22 17.16 -10.38
N SER A 83 -0.15 16.78 -9.10
CA SER A 83 0.96 16.00 -8.55
C SER A 83 1.11 14.65 -9.27
N SER A 84 2.36 14.23 -9.46
CA SER A 84 2.72 13.07 -10.26
C SER A 84 3.73 12.17 -9.55
N LEU A 85 3.65 10.87 -9.81
CA LEU A 85 4.65 9.91 -9.37
C LEU A 85 5.86 9.96 -10.31
N ARG A 86 7.07 9.99 -9.77
CA ARG A 86 8.31 9.78 -10.52
C ARG A 86 9.02 8.56 -9.97
N VAL A 87 9.43 7.67 -10.88
CA VAL A 87 10.17 6.46 -10.55
C VAL A 87 11.51 6.46 -11.27
N ASN A 88 12.60 6.40 -10.50
CA ASN A 88 13.94 6.13 -11.03
C ASN A 88 14.19 4.61 -10.98
N TRP A 89 13.89 3.90 -12.06
CA TRP A 89 13.96 2.44 -12.12
C TRP A 89 15.36 1.88 -11.88
N THR A 90 16.39 2.52 -12.42
CA THR A 90 17.77 2.11 -12.21
C THR A 90 18.16 2.20 -10.73
N GLN A 91 17.74 3.27 -10.04
CA GLN A 91 17.99 3.43 -8.62
C GLN A 91 17.12 2.49 -7.77
N LEU A 92 15.84 2.33 -8.12
CA LEU A 92 14.89 1.46 -7.40
C LEU A 92 15.35 -0.01 -7.36
N LEU A 93 16.02 -0.46 -8.42
CA LEU A 93 16.54 -1.83 -8.55
C LEU A 93 18.01 -1.97 -8.15
N SER A 94 18.63 -0.89 -7.66
CA SER A 94 20.00 -0.93 -7.15
C SER A 94 20.07 -1.42 -5.70
N SER A 95 21.27 -1.60 -5.19
CA SER A 95 21.51 -1.88 -3.76
C SER A 95 21.17 -0.69 -2.83
N SER A 96 20.87 0.50 -3.38
CA SER A 96 20.54 1.72 -2.63
C SER A 96 19.30 2.43 -3.20
N PRO A 97 18.09 1.90 -2.97
CA PRO A 97 16.86 2.37 -3.61
C PRO A 97 16.25 3.64 -3.00
N ALA A 98 16.80 4.14 -1.90
CA ALA A 98 16.28 5.32 -1.21
C ALA A 98 16.20 6.53 -2.16
N GLY A 99 15.03 7.19 -2.20
CA GLY A 99 14.78 8.34 -3.08
C GLY A 99 14.38 8.00 -4.52
N ALA A 100 14.33 6.72 -4.90
CA ALA A 100 13.95 6.31 -6.26
C ALA A 100 12.47 6.55 -6.59
N ILE A 101 11.60 6.57 -5.58
CA ILE A 101 10.17 6.89 -5.71
C ILE A 101 9.93 8.24 -5.06
N ARG A 102 9.35 9.17 -5.82
CA ARG A 102 9.04 10.53 -5.35
C ARG A 102 7.74 11.04 -5.94
N ILE A 103 7.09 11.94 -5.22
CA ILE A 103 5.97 12.73 -5.73
C ILE A 103 6.48 14.12 -6.11
N ASP A 104 6.01 14.63 -7.24
CA ASP A 104 6.38 15.94 -7.78
C ASP A 104 5.11 16.79 -7.97
N PRO A 105 5.05 18.03 -7.43
CA PRO A 105 6.09 18.69 -6.64
C PRO A 105 6.10 18.20 -5.18
N ALA A 106 7.29 18.10 -4.58
CA ALA A 106 7.48 17.45 -3.28
C ALA A 106 6.84 18.21 -2.11
N ASP A 107 6.76 19.54 -2.21
CA ASP A 107 6.13 20.43 -1.23
C ASP A 107 4.60 20.30 -1.19
N SER A 108 3.98 19.67 -2.19
CA SER A 108 2.55 19.38 -2.19
C SER A 108 2.16 18.22 -1.27
N VAL A 109 3.12 17.39 -0.82
CA VAL A 109 2.87 16.21 0.00
C VAL A 109 2.47 16.61 1.41
N LEU A 110 1.21 16.33 1.77
CA LEU A 110 0.68 16.60 3.11
C LEU A 110 0.77 15.40 4.04
N TYR A 111 0.70 14.18 3.48
CA TYR A 111 0.78 12.95 4.25
C TYR A 111 1.38 11.84 3.41
N SER A 112 2.22 11.01 4.03
CA SER A 112 2.74 9.79 3.42
C SER A 112 2.90 8.69 4.46
N THR A 113 2.56 7.46 4.10
CA THR A 113 2.77 6.27 4.92
C THR A 113 2.94 5.03 4.04
N ALA A 114 3.31 3.91 4.65
CA ALA A 114 3.44 2.63 3.99
C ALA A 114 2.75 1.54 4.79
N VAL A 115 2.12 0.60 4.09
CA VAL A 115 1.68 -0.67 4.64
C VAL A 115 2.46 -1.77 3.97
N VAL A 116 3.10 -2.62 4.78
CA VAL A 116 3.97 -3.71 4.33
C VAL A 116 3.36 -5.03 4.76
N PHE A 117 3.37 -6.01 3.87
CA PHE A 117 2.95 -7.39 4.15
C PHE A 117 4.20 -8.28 4.13
N PRO A 118 4.90 -8.45 5.26
CA PRO A 118 6.21 -9.10 5.25
C PRO A 118 6.12 -10.62 5.32
N ARG A 119 5.06 -11.16 5.92
CA ARG A 119 4.96 -12.58 6.27
C ARG A 119 3.54 -13.10 6.15
N LEU A 120 3.42 -14.34 5.71
CA LEU A 120 2.21 -15.14 5.82
C LEU A 120 2.37 -16.10 7.00
N TRP A 121 1.37 -16.10 7.89
CA TRP A 121 1.34 -16.93 9.08
C TRP A 121 0.32 -18.04 8.91
N GLU A 122 0.67 -19.23 9.38
CA GLU A 122 -0.18 -20.42 9.36
C GLU A 122 -0.22 -21.01 10.77
N TYR A 123 -1.38 -21.51 11.18
CA TYR A 123 -1.56 -22.15 12.47
C TYR A 123 -2.56 -23.30 12.41
N ASN A 124 -2.41 -24.26 13.32
CA ASN A 124 -3.35 -25.36 13.49
C ASN A 124 -4.57 -24.89 14.31
N GLY A 125 -5.67 -24.62 13.59
CA GLY A 125 -6.95 -24.19 14.14
C GLY A 125 -7.94 -25.32 14.50
N SER A 126 -7.54 -26.60 14.53
CA SER A 126 -8.48 -27.72 14.73
C SER A 126 -9.36 -27.61 15.99
N ASN A 127 -8.87 -26.94 17.03
CA ASN A 127 -9.59 -26.80 18.31
C ASN A 127 -10.18 -25.40 18.54
N THR A 128 -9.76 -24.39 17.76
CA THR A 128 -10.21 -23.00 17.90
C THR A 128 -9.83 -22.18 16.66
N SER A 129 -10.75 -21.33 16.21
CA SER A 129 -10.47 -20.28 15.21
C SER A 129 -10.01 -18.96 15.85
N ASP A 130 -10.11 -18.82 17.18
CA ASP A 130 -9.64 -17.66 17.92
C ASP A 130 -8.11 -17.68 18.07
N LEU A 131 -7.44 -16.79 17.34
CA LEU A 131 -5.99 -16.60 17.36
C LEU A 131 -5.43 -16.33 18.77
N SER A 132 -6.21 -15.71 19.66
CA SER A 132 -5.77 -15.41 21.02
C SER A 132 -5.64 -16.67 21.90
N LEU A 133 -6.30 -17.76 21.50
CA LEU A 133 -6.27 -19.05 22.18
C LEU A 133 -5.23 -20.02 21.58
N VAL A 134 -4.58 -19.63 20.47
CA VAL A 134 -3.58 -20.45 19.79
C VAL A 134 -2.29 -20.48 20.61
N LYS A 135 -1.82 -21.69 20.94
CA LYS A 135 -0.55 -21.89 21.65
C LYS A 135 0.61 -21.78 20.67
N ALA A 136 1.80 -21.38 21.16
CA ALA A 136 2.99 -21.24 20.33
C ALA A 136 3.33 -22.50 19.50
N GLY A 137 3.14 -23.70 20.06
CA GLY A 137 3.38 -24.97 19.36
C GLY A 137 2.34 -25.32 18.26
N GLN A 138 1.32 -24.48 18.08
CA GLN A 138 0.32 -24.62 17.02
C GLN A 138 0.55 -23.65 15.86
N VAL A 139 1.55 -22.75 15.96
CA VAL A 139 1.91 -21.82 14.88
C VAL A 139 3.05 -22.43 14.08
N TYR A 140 2.86 -22.55 12.76
CA TYR A 140 3.89 -23.04 11.85
C TYR A 140 4.93 -21.95 11.57
N PRO A 141 6.13 -22.31 11.06
CA PRO A 141 7.08 -21.32 10.56
C PRO A 141 6.41 -20.40 9.53
N SER A 142 6.51 -19.09 9.72
CA SER A 142 5.95 -18.11 8.80
C SER A 142 6.66 -18.12 7.46
N TYR A 143 5.92 -17.92 6.36
CA TYR A 143 6.50 -17.71 5.05
C TYR A 143 6.93 -16.27 4.88
N ASN A 144 8.18 -16.04 4.49
CA ASN A 144 8.67 -14.70 4.15
C ASN A 144 8.19 -14.32 2.75
N LEU A 145 7.34 -13.30 2.64
CA LEU A 145 6.77 -12.88 1.36
C LEU A 145 7.80 -12.23 0.42
N ALA A 146 8.99 -11.88 0.93
CA ALA A 146 10.13 -11.47 0.09
C ALA A 146 10.66 -12.61 -0.80
N ASN A 147 10.42 -13.87 -0.39
CA ASN A 147 10.88 -15.05 -1.11
C ASN A 147 9.83 -15.58 -2.10
N PHE A 148 8.69 -14.89 -2.23
CA PHE A 148 7.65 -15.29 -3.17
C PHE A 148 8.00 -14.84 -4.58
N THR A 149 7.62 -15.67 -5.55
CA THR A 149 7.59 -15.26 -6.95
C THR A 149 6.22 -14.66 -7.24
N TRP A 150 6.19 -13.51 -7.92
CA TRP A 150 4.96 -12.77 -8.20
C TRP A 150 4.74 -12.71 -9.71
N ALA A 151 3.54 -13.07 -10.14
CA ALA A 151 3.19 -13.00 -11.55
C ALA A 151 3.15 -11.54 -12.02
N SER A 152 3.50 -11.30 -13.28
CA SER A 152 3.41 -9.97 -13.88
C SER A 152 1.95 -9.51 -13.99
N LEU A 153 1.72 -8.19 -13.86
CA LEU A 153 0.43 -7.56 -14.15
C LEU A 153 0.23 -7.20 -15.63
N ASP A 154 1.23 -7.47 -16.48
CA ASP A 154 1.14 -7.18 -17.92
C ASP A 154 -0.06 -7.90 -18.55
N GLY A 155 -0.93 -7.13 -19.21
CA GLY A 155 -2.20 -7.62 -19.76
C GLY A 155 -3.22 -8.13 -18.74
N ARG A 156 -3.02 -7.92 -17.43
CA ARG A 156 -3.89 -8.44 -16.35
C ARG A 156 -4.62 -7.36 -15.54
N MET A 157 -4.44 -6.09 -15.90
CA MET A 157 -5.20 -4.99 -15.30
C MET A 157 -6.59 -4.89 -15.93
N ASN A 158 -7.59 -4.59 -15.10
CA ASN A 158 -8.92 -4.24 -15.58
C ASN A 158 -9.16 -2.74 -15.38
N GLU A 159 -9.04 -1.98 -16.46
CA GLU A 159 -9.22 -0.52 -16.45
C GLU A 159 -10.69 -0.11 -16.23
N THR A 160 -11.65 -0.97 -16.61
CA THR A 160 -13.08 -0.69 -16.44
C THR A 160 -13.49 -0.78 -14.96
N THR A 161 -12.99 -1.80 -14.25
CA THR A 161 -13.28 -2.00 -12.81
C THR A 161 -12.22 -1.38 -11.91
N LEU A 162 -11.17 -0.78 -12.49
CA LEU A 162 -10.06 -0.16 -11.79
C LEU A 162 -9.35 -1.12 -10.82
N SER A 163 -9.10 -2.36 -11.26
CA SER A 163 -8.57 -3.44 -10.39
C SER A 163 -7.39 -4.19 -11.01
N ALA A 164 -6.54 -4.74 -10.15
CA ALA A 164 -5.43 -5.62 -10.51
C ALA A 164 -5.08 -6.53 -9.32
N ASP A 165 -4.66 -7.76 -9.61
CA ASP A 165 -4.37 -8.77 -8.60
C ASP A 165 -2.90 -9.20 -8.62
N PHE A 166 -2.21 -8.97 -7.51
CA PHE A 166 -0.86 -9.51 -7.30
C PHE A 166 -0.97 -10.96 -6.83
N GLN A 167 -0.66 -11.90 -7.71
CA GLN A 167 -0.68 -13.33 -7.42
C GLN A 167 0.75 -13.82 -7.25
N GLY A 168 1.04 -14.45 -6.12
CA GLY A 168 2.36 -15.00 -5.84
C GLY A 168 2.30 -16.35 -5.15
N SER A 169 3.38 -17.11 -5.31
CA SER A 169 3.55 -18.42 -4.70
C SER A 169 4.91 -18.52 -4.02
N ALA A 170 4.97 -19.34 -2.97
CA ALA A 170 6.23 -19.76 -2.40
C ALA A 170 7.06 -20.48 -3.47
N GLN A 171 8.36 -20.28 -3.44
CA GLN A 171 9.30 -21.07 -4.23
C GLN A 171 9.47 -22.43 -3.53
N GLU A 172 9.27 -23.53 -4.26
CA GLU A 172 9.62 -24.89 -3.79
C GLU A 172 11.13 -25.08 -3.67
#